data_AF-A0A350XUC7-F1
#
_entry.id   AF-A0A350XUC7-F1
#
_cell.length_a   1.000
_cell.length_b   1.000
_cell.length_c   1.000
_cell.angle_alpha   90.00
_cell.angle_beta   90.00
_cell.angle_gamma   90.00
#
_symmetry.space_group_name_H-M   'P 1'
#
loop_
_entity.id
_entity.type
_entity.pdbx_description
1 polymer ?
#
loop_
_entity_poly.entity_id
_entity_poly.type
_entity_poly.pdbx_seq_one_letter_code
_entity_poly.pdbx_strand_id
1 'polypeptide(L)'
;MIRGRRSRWSVVLLAGLVAAVVCSSCSSDAPRARTYFETLDLSSPEVAVAEFAEAFASDDFFRVWLILDRETQADIMLAIQFRAFGDLVDTGAFDDFEQEWLTGGYDFSEAESFDAWYYFDQLMLLADSNAALLFDLPAEGAFSAVGPDRFSTPSPDGGYVVIETRLTGDRWHVWRVSVNPPTGDTTFWPGTPGS
;
A
#
# COMPACT_ATOMS: atom_id res chain seq x y z
N MET A 1 -10.67 88.17 35.97
CA MET A 1 -11.30 86.90 35.53
C MET A 1 -10.20 85.85 35.45
N ILE A 2 -10.05 84.99 36.46
CA ILE A 2 -10.71 83.67 36.65
C ILE A 2 -9.99 82.53 35.91
N ARG A 3 -9.34 81.66 36.72
CA ARG A 3 -9.09 80.19 36.61
C ARG A 3 -8.31 79.68 35.39
N GLY A 4 -7.26 78.86 35.47
CA GLY A 4 -6.82 77.90 36.49
C GLY A 4 -7.18 76.47 36.10
N ARG A 5 -6.19 75.57 35.92
CA ARG A 5 -6.16 74.11 36.25
C ARG A 5 -5.20 73.34 35.32
N ARG A 6 -4.11 72.79 35.90
CA ARG A 6 -3.88 71.37 36.26
C ARG A 6 -3.66 70.46 35.05
N SER A 7 -2.42 70.04 34.79
CA SER A 7 -1.79 68.84 35.37
C SER A 7 -2.57 67.56 35.06
N ARG A 8 -2.06 66.75 34.12
CA ARG A 8 -2.18 65.29 34.16
C ARG A 8 -0.91 64.66 33.59
N TRP A 9 -0.07 64.22 34.54
CA TRP A 9 0.97 63.23 34.34
C TRP A 9 0.29 61.91 33.97
N SER A 10 0.66 61.30 32.85
CA SER A 10 0.30 59.92 32.56
C SER A 10 1.48 59.04 32.91
N VAL A 11 1.41 58.47 34.10
CA VAL A 11 2.21 57.35 34.56
C VAL A 11 1.89 56.15 33.67
N VAL A 12 2.86 55.69 32.89
CA VAL A 12 2.79 54.39 32.19
C VAL A 12 3.14 53.33 33.23
N LEU A 13 2.13 52.62 33.72
CA LEU A 13 2.24 51.53 34.70
C LEU A 13 2.28 50.19 33.97
N LEU A 14 3.18 49.35 34.48
CA LEU A 14 3.48 47.95 34.17
C LEU A 14 2.29 47.07 33.74
N ALA A 15 2.57 46.19 32.77
CA ALA A 15 2.12 44.81 32.82
C ALA A 15 3.20 43.90 32.21
N GLY A 16 4.18 43.54 33.04
CA GLY A 16 5.16 42.50 32.72
C GLY A 16 4.48 41.14 32.83
N LEU A 17 4.06 40.59 31.70
CA LEU A 17 3.59 39.22 31.59
C LEU A 17 4.83 38.32 31.58
N VAL A 18 5.25 37.85 32.76
CA VAL A 18 6.22 36.76 32.87
C VAL A 18 5.49 35.50 32.45
N ALA A 19 5.60 35.16 31.17
CA ALA A 19 5.18 33.86 30.66
C ALA A 19 6.02 32.79 31.38
N ALA A 20 5.36 32.01 32.24
CA ALA A 20 5.89 30.77 32.73
C ALA A 20 6.17 29.89 31.51
N VAL A 21 7.45 29.74 31.17
CA VAL A 21 7.94 28.73 30.24
C VAL A 21 7.68 27.39 30.93
N VAL A 22 6.50 26.83 30.65
CA VAL A 22 6.22 25.42 30.89
C VAL A 22 7.18 24.67 29.97
N CYS A 23 8.31 24.23 30.53
CA CYS A 23 9.10 23.18 29.95
C CYS A 23 8.20 21.93 29.89
N SER A 24 7.42 21.82 28.81
CA SER A 24 6.95 20.54 28.34
C SER A 24 8.19 19.69 28.16
N SER A 25 8.37 18.72 29.03
CA SER A 25 9.30 17.63 28.87
C SER A 25 8.98 16.94 27.55
N CYS A 26 9.60 17.41 26.46
CA CYS A 26 9.75 16.66 25.24
C CYS A 26 10.49 15.39 25.63
N SER A 27 9.73 14.30 25.80
CA SER A 27 10.29 12.96 25.76
C SER A 27 11.06 12.87 24.45
N SER A 28 12.37 12.99 24.53
CA SER A 28 13.28 12.64 23.47
C SER A 28 13.25 11.13 23.35
N ASP A 29 12.18 10.59 22.75
CA ASP A 29 12.28 9.29 22.11
C ASP A 29 13.34 9.46 21.04
N ALA A 30 14.54 8.97 21.35
CA ALA A 30 15.60 8.85 20.36
C ALA A 30 14.99 8.15 19.14
N PRO A 31 15.26 8.61 17.90
CA PRO A 31 14.68 7.99 16.72
C PRO A 31 15.09 6.52 16.71
N ARG A 32 14.16 5.65 17.08
CA ARG A 32 14.30 4.21 16.97
C ARG A 32 14.49 3.94 15.49
N ALA A 33 15.55 3.19 15.14
CA ALA A 33 15.72 2.72 13.77
C ALA A 33 14.44 1.97 13.38
N ARG A 34 13.69 2.55 12.44
CA ARG A 34 12.46 1.95 11.93
C ARG A 34 12.85 0.80 11.02
N THR A 35 12.19 -0.34 11.17
CA THR A 35 12.25 -1.39 10.15
C THR A 35 11.55 -0.88 8.88
N TYR A 36 11.90 -1.39 7.69
CA TYR A 36 11.26 -0.96 6.43
C TYR A 36 9.72 -1.09 6.48
N PHE A 37 9.21 -2.11 7.18
CA PHE A 37 7.78 -2.26 7.43
C PHE A 37 7.17 -1.11 8.28
N GLU A 38 7.94 -0.54 9.20
CA GLU A 38 7.49 0.60 10.01
C GLU A 38 7.45 1.92 9.24
N THR A 39 8.01 1.97 8.02
CA THR A 39 7.97 3.17 7.16
C THR A 39 6.76 3.20 6.24
N LEU A 40 6.06 2.07 6.03
CA LEU A 40 4.82 2.03 5.26
C LEU A 40 3.70 2.75 6.02
N ASP A 41 3.08 3.74 5.38
CA ASP A 41 1.91 4.42 5.93
C ASP A 41 0.66 3.62 5.61
N LEU A 42 0.16 2.89 6.60
CA LEU A 42 -1.05 2.08 6.49
C LEU A 42 -2.14 2.59 7.44
N SER A 43 -2.18 3.91 7.66
CA SER A 43 -3.02 4.54 8.68
C SER A 43 -4.50 4.65 8.31
N SER A 44 -4.83 4.65 7.02
CA SER A 44 -6.20 4.69 6.50
C SER A 44 -6.34 3.76 5.28
N PRO A 45 -7.59 3.36 4.93
CA PRO A 45 -7.79 2.52 3.77
C PRO A 45 -7.41 3.23 2.46
N GLU A 46 -7.67 4.53 2.35
CA GLU A 46 -7.26 5.35 1.19
C GLU A 46 -5.73 5.37 1.03
N VAL A 47 -5.00 5.54 2.13
CA VAL A 47 -3.54 5.58 2.10
C VAL A 47 -2.97 4.20 1.75
N ALA A 48 -3.51 3.12 2.31
CA ALA A 48 -3.08 1.77 1.98
C ALA A 48 -3.29 1.43 0.48
N VAL A 49 -4.39 1.88 -0.13
CA VAL A 49 -4.62 1.74 -1.58
C VAL A 49 -3.63 2.56 -2.40
N ALA A 50 -3.36 3.81 -2.00
CA ALA A 50 -2.40 4.66 -2.69
C ALA A 50 -0.98 4.07 -2.65
N GLU A 51 -0.55 3.59 -1.47
CA GLU A 51 0.73 2.92 -1.27
C GLU A 51 0.84 1.64 -2.11
N PHE A 52 -0.24 0.84 -2.16
CA PHE A 52 -0.27 -0.37 -2.97
C PHE A 52 -0.16 -0.06 -4.46
N ALA A 53 -0.93 0.91 -4.95
CA ALA A 53 -0.93 1.30 -6.35
C ALA A 53 0.39 1.91 -6.79
N GLU A 54 1.00 2.76 -5.95
CA GLU A 54 2.33 3.32 -6.20
C GLU A 54 3.39 2.22 -6.28
N ALA A 55 3.40 1.28 -5.32
CA ALA A 55 4.34 0.17 -5.30
C ALA A 55 4.17 -0.74 -6.53
N PHE A 56 2.92 -1.08 -6.88
CA PHE A 56 2.62 -1.92 -8.03
C PHE A 56 3.02 -1.25 -9.35
N ALA A 57 2.71 0.03 -9.52
CA ALA A 57 3.03 0.77 -10.74
C ALA A 57 4.53 1.12 -10.90
N SER A 58 5.34 0.87 -9.88
CA SER A 58 6.79 1.09 -9.87
C SER A 58 7.60 -0.20 -9.77
N ASP A 59 6.94 -1.35 -9.98
CA ASP A 59 7.52 -2.69 -9.92
C ASP A 59 8.19 -3.02 -8.56
N ASP A 60 7.83 -2.31 -7.49
CA ASP A 60 8.27 -2.59 -6.11
C ASP A 60 7.36 -3.67 -5.49
N PHE A 61 7.42 -4.87 -6.06
CA PHE A 61 6.57 -5.99 -5.65
C PHE A 61 6.90 -6.50 -4.23
N PHE A 62 8.12 -6.26 -3.74
CA PHE A 62 8.41 -6.43 -2.32
C PHE A 62 7.56 -5.51 -1.43
N ARG A 63 7.45 -4.21 -1.75
CA ARG A 63 6.54 -3.30 -1.02
C ARG A 63 5.08 -3.71 -1.18
N VAL A 64 4.67 -4.16 -2.37
CA VAL A 64 3.33 -4.76 -2.59
C VAL A 64 3.09 -5.89 -1.59
N TRP A 65 4.01 -6.85 -1.49
CA TRP A 65 3.92 -7.97 -0.53
C TRP A 65 3.69 -7.49 0.91
N LEU A 66 4.42 -6.46 1.35
CA LEU A 66 4.31 -5.94 2.72
C LEU A 66 2.99 -5.21 3.01
N ILE A 67 2.33 -4.66 1.98
CA ILE A 67 1.05 -3.98 2.10
C ILE A 67 -0.11 -4.98 2.15
N LEU A 68 0.06 -6.15 1.51
CA LEU A 68 -0.90 -7.23 1.56
C LEU A 68 -1.12 -7.70 3.00
N ASP A 69 -2.33 -8.16 3.27
CA ASP A 69 -2.62 -8.79 4.55
C ASP A 69 -2.07 -10.24 4.58
N ARG A 70 -1.96 -10.81 5.79
CA ARG A 70 -1.38 -12.14 6.01
C ARG A 70 -2.12 -13.32 5.37
N GLU A 71 -3.44 -13.26 5.29
CA GLU A 71 -4.27 -14.27 4.62
C GLU A 71 -4.01 -14.24 3.11
N THR A 72 -4.02 -13.06 2.50
CA THR A 72 -3.65 -12.90 1.09
C THR A 72 -2.22 -13.36 0.80
N GLN A 73 -1.26 -13.03 1.67
CA GLN A 73 0.10 -13.54 1.57
C GLN A 73 0.15 -15.08 1.64
N ALA A 74 -0.65 -15.70 2.52
CA ALA A 74 -0.75 -17.15 2.63
C ALA A 74 -1.39 -17.77 1.38
N ASP A 75 -2.42 -17.15 0.82
CA ASP A 75 -3.08 -17.61 -0.41
C ASP A 75 -2.13 -17.55 -1.61
N ILE A 76 -1.37 -16.46 -1.76
CA ILE A 76 -0.32 -16.34 -2.78
C ILE A 76 0.74 -17.42 -2.59
N MET A 77 1.17 -17.66 -1.36
CA MET A 77 2.17 -18.69 -1.06
C MET A 77 1.65 -20.09 -1.44
N LEU A 78 0.39 -20.40 -1.16
CA LEU A 78 -0.23 -21.66 -1.58
C LEU A 78 -0.30 -21.75 -3.11
N ALA A 79 -0.68 -20.66 -3.79
CA ALA A 79 -0.71 -20.63 -5.25
C ALA A 79 0.69 -20.90 -5.85
N ILE A 80 1.74 -20.28 -5.32
CA ILE A 80 3.13 -20.55 -5.73
C ILE A 80 3.52 -22.00 -5.43
N GLN A 81 3.26 -22.48 -4.21
CA GLN A 81 3.62 -23.84 -3.77
C GLN A 81 2.96 -24.92 -4.63
N PHE A 82 1.69 -24.74 -5.00
CA PHE A 82 0.91 -25.67 -5.82
C PHE A 82 0.99 -25.36 -7.32
N ARG A 83 1.83 -24.41 -7.74
CA ARG A 83 1.99 -23.98 -9.14
C ARG A 83 0.69 -23.52 -9.80
N ALA A 84 -0.23 -22.97 -9.02
CA ALA A 84 -1.46 -22.33 -9.49
C ALA A 84 -1.17 -20.90 -10.00
N PHE A 85 -0.17 -20.74 -10.87
CA PHE A 85 0.29 -19.42 -11.29
C PHE A 85 -0.76 -18.61 -12.06
N GLY A 86 -1.72 -19.28 -12.70
CA GLY A 86 -2.87 -18.64 -13.33
C GLY A 86 -3.74 -17.82 -12.37
N ASP A 87 -3.64 -18.06 -11.06
CA ASP A 87 -4.34 -17.28 -10.03
C ASP A 87 -3.63 -15.95 -9.71
N LEU A 88 -2.41 -15.78 -10.22
CA LEU A 88 -1.52 -14.65 -9.91
C LEU A 88 -1.14 -13.84 -11.16
N VAL A 89 -0.93 -14.51 -12.29
CA VAL A 89 -0.40 -13.94 -13.54
C VAL A 89 -1.07 -14.60 -14.76
N ASP A 90 -1.08 -13.92 -15.91
CA ASP A 90 -1.53 -14.50 -17.17
C ASP A 90 -0.48 -15.45 -17.76
N THR A 91 -0.53 -16.71 -17.35
CA THR A 91 0.37 -17.74 -17.89
C THR A 91 0.23 -17.96 -19.41
N GLY A 92 -0.86 -17.50 -20.03
CA GLY A 92 -1.07 -17.60 -21.48
C GLY A 92 -0.31 -16.55 -22.29
N ALA A 93 0.23 -15.51 -21.65
CA ALA A 93 1.08 -14.50 -22.27
C ALA A 93 2.50 -15.03 -22.59
N PHE A 94 2.86 -16.21 -22.09
CA PHE A 94 4.15 -16.85 -22.29
C PHE A 94 4.05 -18.06 -23.22
N ASP A 95 5.04 -18.24 -24.10
CA ASP A 95 5.14 -19.46 -24.92
C ASP A 95 5.55 -20.68 -24.06
N ASP A 96 6.36 -20.49 -23.01
CA ASP A 96 6.79 -21.55 -22.07
C ASP A 96 7.05 -21.01 -20.65
N PHE A 97 5.99 -20.49 -20.01
CA PHE A 97 6.05 -19.92 -18.66
C PHE A 97 6.73 -20.85 -17.64
N GLU A 98 6.33 -22.12 -17.64
CA GLU A 98 6.83 -23.08 -16.66
C GLU A 98 8.33 -23.33 -16.87
N GLN A 99 8.81 -23.42 -18.11
CA GLN A 99 10.24 -23.52 -18.35
C GLN A 99 10.99 -22.27 -17.92
N GLU A 100 10.50 -21.07 -18.22
CA GLU A 100 11.16 -19.81 -17.82
C GLU A 100 11.22 -19.67 -16.29
N TRP A 101 10.10 -19.96 -15.63
CA TRP A 101 10.01 -20.00 -14.17
C TRP A 101 10.86 -21.10 -13.52
N LEU A 102 11.06 -22.26 -14.16
CA LEU A 102 11.92 -23.32 -13.60
C LEU A 102 13.40 -23.10 -13.90
N THR A 103 13.73 -22.48 -15.05
CA THR A 103 15.12 -22.28 -15.50
C THR A 103 15.75 -21.00 -14.97
N GLY A 104 14.96 -20.05 -14.47
CA GLY A 104 15.46 -18.86 -13.76
C GLY A 104 16.21 -19.14 -12.46
N GLY A 105 16.42 -20.42 -12.11
CA GLY A 105 17.21 -20.82 -10.94
C GLY A 105 16.40 -20.90 -9.64
N TYR A 106 15.07 -20.95 -9.75
CA TYR A 106 14.16 -21.05 -8.62
C TYR A 106 14.10 -22.51 -8.13
N ASP A 107 15.11 -22.91 -7.35
CA ASP A 107 15.15 -24.24 -6.76
C ASP A 107 14.21 -24.31 -5.55
N PHE A 108 13.01 -24.85 -5.78
CA PHE A 108 12.05 -25.12 -4.71
C PHE A 108 12.51 -26.18 -3.71
N SER A 109 13.59 -26.92 -4.00
CA SER A 109 14.15 -27.86 -3.02
C SER A 109 14.81 -27.16 -1.83
N GLU A 110 15.13 -25.86 -1.96
CA GLU A 110 15.60 -24.99 -0.87
C GLU A 110 14.49 -24.06 -0.32
N ALA A 111 13.24 -24.21 -0.78
CA ALA A 111 12.12 -23.34 -0.41
C ALA A 111 11.80 -23.29 1.09
N GLU A 112 12.30 -24.24 1.89
CA GLU A 112 12.20 -24.19 3.36
C GLU A 112 13.03 -23.04 3.98
N SER A 113 13.97 -22.46 3.23
CA SER A 113 14.88 -21.40 3.69
C SER A 113 14.62 -20.02 3.06
N PHE A 114 13.84 -19.96 1.98
CA PHE A 114 13.54 -18.72 1.28
C PHE A 114 12.24 -18.10 1.78
N ASP A 115 12.27 -16.78 1.94
CA ASP A 115 11.09 -16.03 2.33
C ASP A 115 10.11 -15.94 1.15
N ALA A 116 8.82 -16.21 1.38
CA ALA A 116 7.78 -16.20 0.35
C ALA A 116 7.69 -14.88 -0.44
N TRP A 117 8.08 -13.76 0.17
CA TRP A 117 8.13 -12.45 -0.50
C TRP A 117 9.07 -12.47 -1.72
N TYR A 118 10.16 -13.24 -1.67
CA TYR A 118 11.13 -13.31 -2.75
C TYR A 118 10.56 -14.00 -3.98
N TYR A 119 9.90 -15.15 -3.80
CA TYR A 119 9.25 -15.84 -4.93
C TYR A 119 8.10 -15.01 -5.51
N PHE A 120 7.34 -14.33 -4.66
CA PHE A 120 6.31 -13.42 -5.14
C PHE A 120 6.92 -12.28 -5.98
N ASP A 121 7.93 -11.59 -5.46
CA ASP A 121 8.61 -10.49 -6.16
C ASP A 121 9.14 -10.93 -7.52
N GLN A 122 9.84 -12.06 -7.57
CA GLN A 122 10.40 -12.59 -8.80
C GLN A 122 9.34 -13.05 -9.80
N LEU A 123 8.23 -13.61 -9.33
CA LEU A 123 7.09 -13.98 -10.18
C LEU A 123 6.46 -12.74 -10.82
N MET A 124 6.24 -11.69 -10.03
CA MET A 124 5.62 -10.46 -10.51
C MET A 124 6.54 -9.70 -11.48
N LEU A 125 7.84 -9.64 -11.21
CA LEU A 125 8.83 -9.06 -12.14
C LEU A 125 8.90 -9.84 -13.45
N LEU A 126 8.87 -11.18 -13.40
CA LEU A 126 8.82 -12.01 -14.60
C LEU A 126 7.55 -11.72 -15.41
N ALA A 127 6.41 -11.62 -14.73
CA ALA A 127 5.13 -11.32 -15.36
C ALA A 127 5.11 -9.93 -16.01
N ASP A 128 5.58 -8.90 -15.31
CA ASP A 128 5.69 -7.55 -15.86
C ASP A 128 6.54 -7.52 -17.14
N SER A 129 7.73 -8.13 -17.09
CA SER A 129 8.64 -8.17 -18.24
C SER A 129 8.09 -8.87 -19.48
N ASN A 130 7.01 -9.66 -19.32
CA ASN A 130 6.32 -10.39 -20.38
C ASN A 130 4.88 -9.90 -20.62
N ALA A 131 4.50 -8.74 -20.07
CA ALA A 131 3.13 -8.20 -20.16
C ALA A 131 2.05 -9.21 -19.72
N ALA A 132 2.35 -9.95 -18.65
CA ALA A 132 1.53 -11.03 -18.11
C ALA A 132 0.91 -10.70 -16.74
N LEU A 133 0.95 -9.45 -16.30
CA LEU A 133 0.21 -9.03 -15.12
C LEU A 133 -1.30 -9.11 -15.41
N LEU A 134 -2.08 -9.58 -14.43
CA LEU A 134 -3.54 -9.70 -14.59
C LEU A 134 -4.27 -8.34 -14.61
N PHE A 135 -3.58 -7.28 -14.16
CA PHE A 135 -4.09 -5.92 -14.15
C PHE A 135 -2.94 -4.93 -14.04
N ASP A 136 -3.21 -3.71 -14.50
CA ASP A 136 -2.36 -2.55 -14.31
C ASP A 136 -3.02 -1.54 -13.37
N LEU A 137 -2.19 -0.79 -12.65
CA LEU A 137 -2.62 0.29 -11.79
C LEU A 137 -1.95 1.62 -12.18
N PRO A 138 -2.68 2.74 -12.13
CA PRO A 138 -2.08 4.05 -12.30
C PRO A 138 -1.29 4.43 -11.03
N ALA A 139 -0.10 5.01 -11.23
CA ALA A 139 0.77 5.43 -10.13
C ALA A 139 0.14 6.49 -9.21
N GLU A 140 -0.74 7.36 -9.71
CA GLU A 140 -1.36 8.42 -8.90
C GLU A 140 -2.84 8.69 -9.24
N GLY A 141 -3.63 9.03 -8.21
CA GLY A 141 -4.80 9.91 -8.30
C GLY A 141 -6.08 9.37 -8.97
N ALA A 142 -6.13 8.09 -9.32
CA ALA A 142 -7.26 7.54 -10.09
C ALA A 142 -8.27 6.71 -9.29
N PHE A 143 -8.12 6.61 -7.96
CA PHE A 143 -9.00 5.79 -7.14
C PHE A 143 -10.20 6.58 -6.62
N SER A 144 -11.39 6.05 -6.88
CA SER A 144 -12.65 6.52 -6.34
C SER A 144 -13.17 5.55 -5.28
N ALA A 145 -13.58 6.06 -4.13
CA ALA A 145 -14.23 5.24 -3.11
C ALA A 145 -15.60 4.74 -3.63
N VAL A 146 -15.78 3.41 -3.61
CA VAL A 146 -17.04 2.74 -3.94
C VAL A 146 -17.67 2.07 -2.70
N GLY A 147 -16.96 2.13 -1.58
CA GLY A 147 -17.37 1.68 -0.25
C GLY A 147 -16.43 2.25 0.82
N PRO A 148 -16.66 1.94 2.11
CA PRO A 148 -15.81 2.44 3.20
C PRO A 148 -14.38 1.85 3.18
N ASP A 149 -14.21 0.71 2.54
CA ASP A 149 -12.99 -0.11 2.49
C ASP A 149 -12.69 -0.58 1.05
N ARG A 150 -13.37 0.00 0.06
CA ARG A 150 -13.32 -0.43 -1.35
C ARG A 150 -13.12 0.75 -2.28
N PHE A 151 -12.14 0.62 -3.16
CA PHE A 151 -11.72 1.68 -4.07
C PHE A 151 -11.65 1.13 -5.49
N SER A 152 -12.08 1.91 -6.46
CA SER A 152 -12.05 1.52 -7.86
C SER A 152 -11.25 2.50 -8.70
N THR A 153 -10.51 1.99 -9.68
CA THR A 153 -9.89 2.77 -10.76
C THR A 153 -10.29 2.16 -12.11
N PRO A 154 -10.45 2.97 -13.18
CA PRO A 154 -10.54 2.42 -14.53
C PRO A 154 -9.31 1.57 -14.87
N SER A 155 -9.51 0.45 -15.57
CA SER A 155 -8.40 -0.33 -16.15
C SER A 155 -8.04 0.22 -17.53
N PRO A 156 -6.75 0.25 -17.93
CA PRO A 156 -6.32 0.62 -19.28
C PRO A 156 -7.01 -0.19 -20.40
N ASP A 157 -7.28 -1.47 -20.15
CA ASP A 157 -7.95 -2.38 -21.09
C ASP A 157 -9.48 -2.25 -21.10
N GLY A 158 -9.99 -1.27 -20.36
CA GLY A 158 -11.41 -1.05 -20.12
C GLY A 158 -11.92 -1.81 -18.89
N GLY A 159 -13.07 -1.37 -18.38
CA GLY A 159 -13.62 -1.90 -17.14
C GLY A 159 -12.99 -1.21 -15.92
N TYR A 160 -12.93 -1.91 -14.78
CA TYR A 160 -12.46 -1.35 -13.52
C TYR A 160 -11.70 -2.37 -12.66
N VAL A 161 -10.63 -1.92 -12.03
CA VAL A 161 -9.98 -2.64 -10.93
C VAL A 161 -10.55 -2.13 -9.62
N VAL A 162 -10.96 -3.05 -8.74
CA VAL A 162 -11.46 -2.76 -7.39
C VAL A 162 -10.48 -3.33 -6.37
N ILE A 163 -9.99 -2.48 -5.48
CA ILE A 163 -9.08 -2.84 -4.40
C ILE A 163 -9.88 -2.77 -3.10
N GLU A 164 -9.86 -3.88 -2.35
CA GLU A 164 -10.52 -3.99 -1.06
C GLU A 164 -9.46 -4.04 0.05
N THR A 165 -9.71 -3.26 1.09
CA THR A 165 -8.83 -3.12 2.25
C THR A 165 -9.50 -3.66 3.50
N ARG A 166 -8.70 -4.03 4.49
CA ARG A 166 -9.20 -4.43 5.81
C ARG A 166 -8.24 -4.01 6.92
N LEU A 167 -8.79 -3.66 8.07
CA LEU A 167 -8.01 -3.33 9.26
C LEU A 167 -7.52 -4.61 9.93
N THR A 168 -6.20 -4.81 10.00
CA THR A 168 -5.56 -5.92 10.71
C THR A 168 -4.68 -5.37 11.83
N GLY A 169 -5.09 -5.57 13.08
CA GLY A 169 -4.45 -4.92 14.22
C GLY A 169 -4.76 -3.41 14.22
N ASP A 170 -3.74 -2.59 13.99
CA ASP A 170 -3.81 -1.13 13.94
C ASP A 170 -3.53 -0.54 12.55
N ARG A 171 -3.42 -1.37 11.52
CA ARG A 171 -3.04 -0.99 10.15
C ARG A 171 -4.01 -1.52 9.10
N TRP A 172 -4.23 -0.73 8.05
CA TRP A 172 -5.03 -1.12 6.89
C TRP A 172 -4.17 -1.86 5.89
N HIS A 173 -4.67 -2.99 5.40
CA HIS A 173 -3.99 -3.82 4.42
C HIS A 173 -4.88 -4.06 3.21
N VAL A 174 -4.27 -4.25 2.05
CA VAL A 174 -4.98 -4.75 0.87
C VAL A 174 -5.16 -6.25 1.04
N TRP A 175 -6.39 -6.73 0.91
CA TRP A 175 -6.71 -8.15 1.06
C TRP A 175 -7.24 -8.80 -0.21
N ARG A 176 -7.72 -7.99 -1.15
CA ARG A 176 -8.28 -8.47 -2.41
C ARG A 176 -8.19 -7.40 -3.47
N VAL A 177 -7.80 -7.82 -4.66
CA VAL A 177 -7.96 -7.04 -5.89
C VAL A 177 -8.96 -7.78 -6.77
N SER A 178 -9.88 -7.06 -7.41
CA SER A 178 -10.86 -7.62 -8.34
C SER A 178 -10.78 -6.89 -9.67
N VAL A 179 -10.62 -7.62 -10.75
CA VAL A 179 -10.56 -7.08 -12.13
C VAL A 179 -11.91 -7.32 -12.78
N ASN A 180 -12.62 -6.24 -13.10
CA ASN A 180 -13.94 -6.26 -13.73
C ASN A 180 -13.80 -5.82 -15.20
N PRO A 181 -13.64 -6.75 -16.15
CA PRO A 181 -13.55 -6.38 -17.56
C PRO A 181 -14.89 -5.78 -18.06
N PRO A 182 -14.88 -5.03 -19.19
CA PRO A 182 -16.11 -4.50 -19.79
C PRO A 182 -17.12 -5.59 -20.16
N THR A 183 -16.59 -6.76 -20.51
CA THR A 183 -17.33 -7.95 -20.90
C THR A 183 -16.64 -9.16 -20.27
N GLY A 184 -17.38 -9.98 -19.52
CA GLY A 184 -16.84 -11.18 -18.89
C GLY A 184 -17.11 -11.22 -17.40
N ASP A 185 -16.57 -12.25 -16.75
CA ASP A 185 -16.70 -12.46 -15.31
C ASP A 185 -15.59 -11.72 -14.55
N THR A 186 -15.93 -11.24 -13.36
CA THR A 186 -14.95 -10.63 -12.44
C THR A 186 -13.89 -11.64 -12.05
N THR A 187 -12.63 -11.26 -12.18
CA THR A 187 -11.48 -12.06 -11.71
C THR A 187 -10.99 -11.50 -10.38
N PHE A 188 -10.50 -12.37 -9.48
CA PHE A 188 -9.95 -11.97 -8.19
C PHE A 188 -8.43 -12.14 -8.20
N TRP A 189 -7.74 -11.46 -7.29
CA TRP A 189 -6.31 -11.63 -7.11
C TRP A 189 -5.96 -11.54 -5.63
N PRO A 190 -5.29 -12.56 -5.08
CA PRO A 190 -5.09 -13.89 -5.68
C PRO A 190 -6.42 -14.65 -5.87
N GLY A 191 -6.51 -15.50 -6.90
CA GLY A 191 -7.56 -16.53 -7.05
C GLY A 191 -8.42 -16.47 -8.33
N THR A 192 -9.02 -17.59 -8.72
CA THR A 192 -9.89 -17.65 -9.90
C THR A 192 -11.29 -17.02 -9.70
N PRO A 193 -11.98 -16.61 -10.77
CA PRO A 193 -13.40 -16.27 -10.70
C PRO A 193 -14.24 -17.42 -10.10
N GLY A 194 -14.91 -17.17 -8.97
CA GLY A 194 -15.94 -18.08 -8.45
C GLY A 194 -15.50 -19.17 -7.47
N SER A 195 -14.31 -19.07 -6.87
CA SER A 195 -13.91 -19.88 -5.70
C SER A 195 -14.45 -19.34 -4.39
#